data_AF-A0A1V5CJW3-F1
#
_entry.id   AF-A0A1V5CJW3-F1
#
_cell.length_a   1.000
_cell.length_b   1.000
_cell.length_c   1.000
_cell.angle_alpha   90.00
_cell.angle_beta   90.00
_cell.angle_gamma   90.00
#
_symmetry.space_group_name_H-M   'P 1'
#
loop_
_entity.id
_entity.type
_entity.pdbx_description
1 polymer ?
#
loop_
_entity_poly.entity_id
_entity_poly.type
_entity_poly.pdbx_seq_one_letter_code
_entity_poly.pdbx_strand_id
1 'polypeptide(L)'
;MNRRIAGAIWEEAKAGWPICVGYFPAGLAFGVVAQKAGLNPAEIGFMSLLVFAGSTQFVAASMLGVGAGIAPIVLTTFTINLRHVLMSSALATHLSKVRRAWIFLFAYGVTDESFALNASRFRSGNWDWHSALTVNHMSNLAWVGSTVLGGYAGELVPSGAFGIDYALKGMLICLLALQIRNRYFFLVSAISGLLAVMICLVIHYHCIGDRGHVGPRAARALERPLQIWQMNMATDSHSVFLILLMSAVTYLPRLLPLLLLSGRKLPPWLEEWLGFIPAAILSALIAPGLIINENIGHPDFLSRELIVAIPTFVFALKTESLGGTVLVGMALYWFAGRFYP
;
A
#
# COMPACT_ATOMS: atom_id res chain seq x y z
N MET A 1 -1.77 -37.54 -9.63
CA MET A 1 -1.04 -36.25 -9.69
C MET A 1 0.46 -36.55 -9.68
N ASN A 2 1.17 -36.20 -10.76
CA ASN A 2 2.51 -36.74 -11.08
C ASN A 2 3.59 -36.18 -10.13
N ARG A 3 4.44 -37.01 -9.51
CA ARG A 3 5.47 -36.58 -8.52
C ARG A 3 6.40 -35.46 -9.03
N ARG A 4 6.61 -35.37 -10.34
CA ARG A 4 7.36 -34.28 -10.99
C ARG A 4 6.66 -32.92 -10.92
N ILE A 5 5.34 -32.89 -11.05
CA ILE A 5 4.54 -31.67 -10.95
C ILE A 5 4.51 -31.18 -9.50
N ALA A 6 4.35 -32.11 -8.55
CA ALA A 6 4.42 -31.79 -7.12
C ALA A 6 5.81 -31.25 -6.72
N GLY A 7 6.90 -31.81 -7.27
CA GLY A 7 8.25 -31.32 -7.05
C GLY A 7 8.49 -29.92 -7.63
N ALA A 8 7.98 -29.62 -8.82
CA ALA A 8 8.08 -28.29 -9.43
C ALA A 8 7.31 -27.23 -8.62
N ILE A 9 6.05 -27.52 -8.26
CA ILE A 9 5.23 -26.62 -7.43
C ILE A 9 5.90 -26.35 -6.07
N TRP A 10 6.58 -27.34 -5.49
CA TRP A 10 7.29 -27.17 -4.23
C TRP A 10 8.50 -26.23 -4.34
N GLU A 11 9.30 -26.33 -5.40
CA GLU A 11 10.42 -25.41 -5.62
C GLU A 11 9.94 -23.98 -5.91
N GLU A 12 8.82 -23.83 -6.62
CA GLU A 12 8.17 -22.54 -6.86
C GLU A 12 7.63 -21.93 -5.56
N ALA A 13 6.98 -22.75 -4.72
CA ALA A 13 6.48 -22.35 -3.42
C ALA A 13 7.61 -21.91 -2.49
N LYS A 14 8.76 -22.60 -2.49
CA LYS A 14 9.95 -22.16 -1.76
C LYS A 14 10.44 -20.78 -2.22
N ALA A 15 10.37 -20.49 -3.52
CA ALA A 15 10.82 -19.21 -4.06
C ALA A 15 9.94 -18.03 -3.59
N GLY A 16 8.62 -18.24 -3.49
CA GLY A 16 7.69 -17.22 -2.99
C GLY A 16 7.56 -17.17 -1.47
N TRP A 17 8.06 -18.16 -0.74
CA TRP A 17 7.89 -18.27 0.72
C TRP A 17 8.35 -17.02 1.49
N PRO A 18 9.50 -16.38 1.17
CA PRO A 18 9.91 -15.14 1.85
C PRO A 18 8.88 -14.01 1.72
N ILE A 19 8.16 -13.93 0.59
CA ILE A 19 7.10 -12.94 0.38
C ILE A 19 5.94 -13.21 1.34
N CYS A 20 5.50 -14.47 1.45
CA CYS A 20 4.43 -14.86 2.36
C CYS A 20 4.76 -14.54 3.83
N VAL A 21 6.01 -14.81 4.24
CA VAL A 21 6.49 -14.48 5.59
C VAL A 21 6.47 -12.96 5.83
N GLY A 22 6.86 -12.16 4.84
CA GLY A 22 6.78 -10.70 4.92
C GLY A 22 5.34 -10.17 4.96
N TYR A 23 4.43 -10.80 4.21
CA TYR A 23 3.02 -10.42 4.12
C TYR A 23 2.25 -10.71 5.39
N PHE A 24 2.61 -11.77 6.14
CA PHE A 24 1.87 -12.15 7.33
C PHE A 24 1.76 -11.03 8.39
N PRO A 25 2.85 -10.44 8.91
CA PRO A 25 2.76 -9.36 9.90
C PRO A 25 2.18 -8.06 9.31
N ALA A 26 2.50 -7.73 8.06
CA ALA A 26 1.97 -6.55 7.40
C ALA A 26 0.44 -6.66 7.18
N GLY A 27 -0.03 -7.82 6.75
CA GLY A 27 -1.45 -8.10 6.56
C GLY A 27 -2.21 -8.17 7.88
N LEU A 28 -1.64 -8.77 8.93
CA LEU A 28 -2.20 -8.70 10.28
C LEU A 28 -2.40 -7.24 10.73
N ALA A 29 -1.37 -6.40 10.59
CA ALA A 29 -1.45 -4.99 10.95
C ALA A 29 -2.52 -4.25 10.12
N PHE A 30 -2.61 -4.52 8.81
CA PHE A 30 -3.67 -3.96 7.97
C PHE A 30 -5.05 -4.36 8.47
N GLY A 31 -5.26 -5.65 8.78
CA GLY A 31 -6.54 -6.14 9.27
C GLY A 31 -7.00 -5.41 10.53
N VAL A 32 -6.07 -5.17 11.47
CA VAL A 32 -6.36 -4.38 12.68
C VAL A 32 -6.71 -2.93 12.30
N VAL A 33 -5.91 -2.27 11.46
CA VAL A 33 -6.16 -0.88 11.03
C VAL A 33 -7.52 -0.75 10.34
N ALA A 34 -7.86 -1.68 9.45
CA ALA A 34 -9.13 -1.70 8.73
C ALA A 34 -10.32 -1.93 9.66
N GLN A 35 -10.16 -2.80 10.66
CA GLN A 35 -11.17 -3.01 11.70
C GLN A 35 -11.40 -1.74 12.52
N LYS A 36 -10.33 -1.02 12.87
CA LYS A 36 -10.42 0.26 13.58
C LYS A 36 -11.03 1.38 12.72
N ALA A 37 -10.93 1.28 11.41
CA ALA A 37 -11.61 2.16 10.47
C ALA A 37 -13.11 1.85 10.31
N GLY A 38 -13.63 0.83 10.99
CA GLY A 38 -15.04 0.46 11.00
C GLY A 38 -15.43 -0.66 10.03
N LEU A 39 -14.48 -1.28 9.33
CA LEU A 39 -14.76 -2.41 8.45
C LEU A 39 -14.88 -3.71 9.26
N ASN A 40 -15.87 -4.54 8.93
CA ASN A 40 -15.99 -5.86 9.54
C ASN A 40 -14.99 -6.87 8.90
N PRO A 41 -14.69 -8.00 9.56
CA PRO A 41 -13.73 -8.98 9.03
C PRO A 41 -14.07 -9.54 7.63
N ALA A 42 -15.35 -9.62 7.27
CA ALA A 42 -15.77 -10.07 5.95
C ALA A 42 -15.48 -9.01 4.86
N GLU A 43 -15.74 -7.73 5.13
CA GLU A 43 -15.37 -6.61 4.27
C GLU A 43 -13.86 -6.50 4.10
N ILE A 44 -13.09 -6.70 5.18
CA ILE A 44 -11.62 -6.75 5.13
C ILE A 44 -11.15 -7.87 4.20
N GLY A 45 -11.72 -9.08 4.36
CA GLY A 45 -11.44 -10.21 3.48
C GLY A 45 -11.82 -9.93 2.03
N PHE A 46 -12.97 -9.32 1.79
CA PHE A 46 -13.47 -8.95 0.47
C PHE A 46 -12.58 -7.89 -0.20
N MET A 47 -12.15 -6.88 0.55
CA MET A 47 -11.20 -5.87 0.10
C MET A 47 -9.85 -6.49 -0.25
N SER A 48 -9.33 -7.37 0.61
CA SER A 48 -8.07 -8.09 0.36
C SER A 48 -8.14 -9.01 -0.84
N LEU A 49 -9.30 -9.61 -1.10
CA LEU A 49 -9.51 -10.45 -2.28
C LEU A 49 -9.64 -9.62 -3.55
N LEU A 50 -10.41 -8.53 -3.58
CA LEU A 50 -10.70 -7.82 -4.83
C LEU A 50 -9.70 -6.72 -5.19
N VAL A 51 -9.22 -5.98 -4.19
CA VAL A 51 -8.27 -4.88 -4.38
C VAL A 51 -6.86 -5.45 -4.42
N PHE A 52 -6.52 -6.34 -3.47
CA PHE A 52 -5.21 -6.98 -3.35
C PHE A 52 -4.04 -6.02 -3.64
N ALA A 53 -3.96 -4.92 -2.89
CA ALA A 53 -2.93 -3.90 -3.04
C ALA A 53 -2.64 -3.25 -1.68
N GLY A 54 -1.71 -3.84 -0.93
CA GLY A 54 -1.56 -3.59 0.50
C GLY A 54 -1.41 -2.12 0.88
N SER A 55 -0.53 -1.36 0.21
CA SER A 55 -0.35 0.07 0.52
C SER A 55 -1.63 0.87 0.29
N THR A 56 -2.35 0.64 -0.81
CA THR A 56 -3.63 1.32 -1.06
C THR A 56 -4.71 0.90 -0.08
N GLN A 57 -4.69 -0.35 0.39
CA GLN A 57 -5.62 -0.82 1.40
C GLN A 57 -5.40 -0.09 2.73
N PHE A 58 -4.15 0.01 3.21
CA PHE A 58 -3.84 0.79 4.42
C PHE A 58 -4.22 2.27 4.29
N VAL A 59 -3.94 2.88 3.14
CA VAL A 59 -4.28 4.29 2.90
C VAL A 59 -5.79 4.49 2.89
N ALA A 60 -6.53 3.62 2.18
CA ALA A 60 -7.98 3.67 2.16
C ALA A 60 -8.59 3.44 3.55
N ALA A 61 -8.09 2.49 4.34
CA ALA A 61 -8.53 2.30 5.72
C ALA A 61 -8.26 3.54 6.58
N SER A 62 -7.10 4.17 6.44
CA SER A 62 -6.77 5.40 7.18
C SER A 62 -7.67 6.57 6.76
N MET A 63 -7.93 6.72 5.46
CA MET A 63 -8.85 7.73 4.92
C MET A 63 -10.30 7.48 5.35
N LEU A 64 -10.73 6.22 5.41
CA LEU A 64 -12.04 5.83 5.94
C LEU A 64 -12.18 6.16 7.42
N GLY A 65 -11.14 5.90 8.22
CA GLY A 65 -11.13 6.19 9.65
C GLY A 65 -11.35 7.67 9.98
N VAL A 66 -10.87 8.58 9.13
CA VAL A 66 -11.11 10.04 9.25
C VAL A 66 -12.34 10.52 8.48
N GLY A 67 -13.14 9.62 7.90
CA GLY A 67 -14.39 9.92 7.20
C GLY A 67 -14.21 10.59 5.82
N ALA A 68 -13.11 10.31 5.12
CA ALA A 68 -12.90 10.80 3.76
C ALA A 68 -13.94 10.22 2.79
N GLY A 69 -14.39 11.03 1.84
CA GLY A 69 -15.35 10.60 0.81
C GLY A 69 -14.83 9.49 -0.12
N ILE A 70 -15.74 8.83 -0.86
CA ILE A 70 -15.41 7.75 -1.82
C ILE A 70 -14.45 8.26 -2.92
N ALA A 71 -14.74 9.42 -3.51
CA ALA A 71 -13.97 9.95 -4.63
C ALA A 71 -12.47 10.15 -4.33
N PRO A 72 -12.04 10.81 -3.24
CA PRO A 72 -10.61 10.93 -2.94
C PRO A 72 -9.95 9.58 -2.62
N ILE A 73 -10.65 8.62 -2.00
CA ILE A 73 -10.11 7.28 -1.76
C ILE A 73 -9.82 6.57 -3.08
N VAL A 74 -10.79 6.57 -4.01
CA VAL A 74 -10.66 5.94 -5.33
C VAL A 74 -9.56 6.61 -6.14
N LEU A 75 -9.47 7.95 -6.12
CA LEU A 75 -8.43 8.69 -6.83
C LEU A 75 -7.03 8.37 -6.28
N THR A 76 -6.86 8.42 -4.96
CA THR A 76 -5.59 8.05 -4.31
C THR A 76 -5.19 6.60 -4.62
N THR A 77 -6.16 5.68 -4.58
CA THR A 77 -5.97 4.27 -4.94
C THR A 77 -5.48 4.13 -6.38
N PHE A 78 -6.15 4.78 -7.33
CA PHE A 78 -5.75 4.79 -8.73
C PHE A 78 -4.32 5.32 -8.90
N THR A 79 -4.05 6.49 -8.32
CA THR A 79 -2.74 7.16 -8.41
C THR A 79 -1.61 6.26 -7.90
N ILE A 80 -1.74 5.71 -6.70
CA ILE A 80 -0.72 4.80 -6.13
C ILE A 80 -0.53 3.56 -7.01
N ASN A 81 -1.60 3.02 -7.59
CA ASN A 81 -1.55 1.81 -8.40
C ASN A 81 -1.05 2.02 -9.84
N LEU A 82 -0.81 3.28 -10.28
CA LEU A 82 -0.16 3.55 -11.57
C LEU A 82 1.20 2.86 -11.72
N ARG A 83 1.90 2.59 -10.61
CA ARG A 83 3.15 1.80 -10.62
C ARG A 83 3.01 0.42 -11.25
N HIS A 84 1.82 -0.17 -11.19
CA HIS A 84 1.57 -1.46 -11.80
C HIS A 84 1.61 -1.40 -13.32
N VAL A 85 1.40 -0.23 -13.93
CA VAL A 85 1.53 -0.05 -15.39
C VAL A 85 2.90 -0.50 -15.85
N LEU A 86 3.94 -0.07 -15.14
CA LEU A 86 5.31 -0.46 -15.40
C LEU A 86 5.59 -1.92 -15.16
N MET A 87 5.24 -2.40 -13.97
CA MET A 87 5.51 -3.78 -13.56
C MET A 87 4.88 -4.74 -14.58
N SER A 88 3.63 -4.49 -14.93
CA SER A 88 2.89 -5.23 -15.94
C SER A 88 3.50 -5.10 -17.33
N SER A 89 3.93 -3.91 -17.75
CA SER A 89 4.55 -3.72 -19.07
C SER A 89 5.87 -4.49 -19.22
N ALA A 90 6.70 -4.48 -18.17
CA ALA A 90 7.96 -5.23 -18.14
C ALA A 90 7.69 -6.75 -18.20
N LEU A 91 6.72 -7.24 -17.43
CA LEU A 91 6.33 -8.66 -17.44
C LEU A 91 5.63 -9.10 -18.75
N ALA A 92 4.95 -8.19 -19.46
CA ALA A 92 4.20 -8.50 -20.68
C ALA A 92 5.09 -9.14 -21.77
N THR A 93 6.36 -8.76 -21.83
CA THR A 93 7.32 -9.31 -22.80
C THR A 93 7.55 -10.82 -22.62
N HIS A 94 7.41 -11.33 -21.39
CA HIS A 94 7.57 -12.74 -21.04
C HIS A 94 6.27 -13.57 -21.18
N LEU A 95 5.13 -12.91 -21.42
CA LEU A 95 3.80 -13.53 -21.45
C LEU A 95 3.17 -13.53 -22.86
N SER A 96 3.96 -13.23 -23.89
CA SER A 96 3.50 -13.11 -25.28
C SER A 96 2.78 -14.34 -25.85
N LYS A 97 3.09 -15.53 -25.34
CA LYS A 97 2.51 -16.82 -25.80
C LYS A 97 1.39 -17.34 -24.89
N VAL A 98 0.98 -16.59 -23.87
CA VAL A 98 0.02 -17.04 -22.87
C VAL A 98 -1.41 -16.74 -23.33
N ARG A 99 -2.34 -17.68 -23.11
CA ARG A 99 -3.77 -17.50 -23.43
C ARG A 99 -4.34 -16.33 -22.61
N ARG A 100 -5.16 -15.48 -23.25
CA ARG A 100 -5.74 -14.28 -22.62
C ARG A 100 -6.36 -14.55 -21.24
N ALA A 101 -7.13 -15.63 -21.06
CA ALA A 101 -7.73 -15.96 -19.75
C ALA A 101 -6.71 -16.07 -18.61
N TRP A 102 -5.50 -16.61 -18.88
CA TRP A 102 -4.43 -16.69 -17.89
C TRP A 102 -3.74 -15.35 -17.66
N ILE A 103 -3.77 -14.43 -18.64
CA ILE A 103 -3.27 -13.06 -18.46
C ILE A 103 -4.13 -12.30 -17.45
N PHE A 104 -5.46 -12.49 -17.47
CA PHE A 104 -6.34 -11.88 -16.45
C PHE A 104 -5.96 -12.36 -15.05
N LEU A 105 -5.81 -13.67 -14.88
CA LEU A 105 -5.45 -14.26 -13.61
C LEU A 105 -4.03 -13.83 -13.16
N PHE A 106 -3.08 -13.77 -14.11
CA PHE A 106 -1.73 -13.31 -13.83
C PHE A 106 -1.70 -11.85 -13.39
N ALA A 107 -2.43 -10.97 -14.10
CA ALA A 107 -2.52 -9.54 -13.81
C ALA A 107 -3.01 -9.28 -12.39
N TYR A 108 -3.99 -10.06 -11.93
CA TYR A 108 -4.57 -9.94 -10.60
C TYR A 108 -3.51 -10.04 -9.50
N GLY A 109 -2.57 -10.98 -9.61
CA GLY A 109 -1.59 -11.28 -8.56
C GLY A 109 -0.25 -10.53 -8.65
N VAL A 110 -0.15 -9.49 -9.50
CA VAL A 110 1.07 -8.67 -9.60
C VAL A 110 1.19 -7.71 -8.41
N THR A 111 2.24 -7.85 -7.63
CA THR A 111 2.64 -6.97 -6.51
C THR A 111 4.08 -6.52 -6.69
N ASP A 112 4.56 -5.57 -5.88
CA ASP A 112 5.97 -5.13 -5.91
C ASP A 112 6.92 -6.32 -5.69
N GLU A 113 6.60 -7.19 -4.73
CA GLU A 113 7.41 -8.36 -4.35
C GLU A 113 7.32 -9.47 -5.40
N SER A 114 6.11 -9.79 -5.87
CA SER A 114 5.94 -10.82 -6.89
C SER A 114 6.54 -10.39 -8.22
N PHE A 115 6.45 -9.10 -8.57
CA PHE A 115 7.17 -8.50 -9.70
C PHE A 115 8.68 -8.62 -9.55
N ALA A 116 9.25 -8.20 -8.41
CA ALA A 116 10.69 -8.23 -8.19
C ALA A 116 11.27 -9.65 -8.35
N LEU A 117 10.60 -10.64 -7.75
CA LEU A 117 10.98 -12.04 -7.87
C LEU A 117 10.83 -12.55 -9.31
N ASN A 118 9.65 -12.38 -9.90
CA ASN A 118 9.34 -12.93 -11.23
C ASN A 118 10.20 -12.28 -12.32
N ALA A 119 10.37 -10.96 -12.31
CA ALA A 119 11.22 -10.27 -13.27
C ALA A 119 12.69 -10.70 -13.18
N SER A 120 13.20 -10.95 -11.96
CA SER A 120 14.55 -11.48 -11.77
C SER A 120 14.69 -12.90 -12.32
N ARG A 121 13.73 -13.77 -12.01
CA ARG A 121 13.73 -15.18 -12.44
C ARG A 121 13.50 -15.37 -13.94
N PHE A 122 12.65 -14.55 -14.55
CA PHE A 122 12.48 -14.53 -16.01
C PHE A 122 13.78 -14.17 -16.73
N ARG A 123 14.59 -13.24 -16.19
CA ARG A 123 15.91 -12.91 -16.76
C ARG A 123 16.92 -14.06 -16.63
N SER A 124 16.84 -14.88 -15.60
CA SER A 124 17.71 -16.06 -15.45
C SER A 124 17.34 -17.24 -16.35
N GLY A 125 16.19 -17.20 -17.03
CA GLY A 125 15.78 -18.19 -18.04
C GLY A 125 15.27 -19.53 -17.52
N ASN A 126 15.28 -19.77 -16.21
CA ASN A 126 14.79 -20.99 -15.55
C ASN A 126 13.39 -20.83 -14.93
N TRP A 127 12.57 -19.93 -15.48
CA TRP A 127 11.29 -19.54 -14.91
C TRP A 127 10.23 -19.43 -15.99
N ASP A 128 9.09 -20.08 -15.78
CA ASP A 128 7.95 -20.00 -16.69
C ASP A 128 6.80 -19.19 -16.08
N TRP A 129 5.75 -18.98 -16.88
CA TRP A 129 4.59 -18.21 -16.44
C TRP A 129 3.75 -18.94 -15.40
N HIS A 130 3.82 -20.28 -15.31
CA HIS A 130 3.13 -21.05 -14.28
C HIS A 130 3.82 -20.84 -12.93
N SER A 131 5.15 -20.93 -12.86
CA SER A 131 5.93 -20.64 -11.67
C SER A 131 5.66 -19.23 -11.15
N ALA A 132 5.61 -18.26 -12.05
CA ALA A 132 5.27 -16.89 -11.70
C ALA A 132 3.84 -16.74 -11.19
N LEU A 133 2.88 -17.46 -11.79
CA LEU A 133 1.50 -17.49 -11.33
C LEU A 133 1.37 -18.14 -9.95
N THR A 134 2.09 -19.24 -9.69
CA THR A 134 2.15 -19.91 -8.39
C THR A 134 2.57 -18.94 -7.29
N VAL A 135 3.66 -18.19 -7.51
CA VAL A 135 4.14 -17.18 -6.54
C VAL A 135 3.10 -16.08 -6.31
N ASN A 136 2.52 -15.54 -7.38
CA ASN A 136 1.50 -14.50 -7.31
C ASN A 136 0.32 -14.91 -6.41
N HIS A 137 -0.26 -16.09 -6.65
CA HIS A 137 -1.43 -16.55 -5.90
C HIS A 137 -1.09 -17.08 -4.51
N MET A 138 0.07 -17.68 -4.31
CA MET A 138 0.52 -18.07 -2.97
C MET A 138 0.69 -16.83 -2.08
N SER A 139 1.29 -15.76 -2.60
CA SER A 139 1.43 -14.49 -1.90
C SER A 139 0.06 -13.86 -1.61
N ASN A 140 -0.87 -13.94 -2.57
CA ASN A 140 -2.24 -13.49 -2.39
C ASN A 140 -2.98 -14.20 -1.25
N LEU A 141 -2.91 -15.54 -1.20
CA LEU A 141 -3.53 -16.32 -0.14
C LEU A 141 -2.94 -15.98 1.24
N ALA A 142 -1.62 -15.80 1.32
CA ALA A 142 -0.96 -15.37 2.56
C ALA A 142 -1.44 -13.98 3.01
N TRP A 143 -1.57 -13.03 2.08
CA TRP A 143 -2.11 -11.71 2.37
C TRP A 143 -3.56 -11.81 2.87
N VAL A 144 -4.47 -12.40 2.08
CA VAL A 144 -5.89 -12.51 2.46
C VAL A 144 -6.05 -13.18 3.83
N GLY A 145 -5.39 -14.31 4.06
CA GLY A 145 -5.43 -15.02 5.33
C GLY A 145 -4.96 -14.16 6.51
N SER A 146 -3.80 -13.50 6.37
CA SER A 146 -3.27 -12.63 7.42
C SER A 146 -4.15 -11.41 7.69
N THR A 147 -4.74 -10.80 6.66
CA THR A 147 -5.63 -9.63 6.82
C THR A 147 -6.95 -9.98 7.51
N VAL A 148 -7.55 -11.12 7.20
CA VAL A 148 -8.78 -11.59 7.87
C VAL A 148 -8.48 -11.92 9.34
N LEU A 149 -7.38 -12.61 9.61
CA LEU A 149 -6.92 -12.85 10.99
C LEU A 149 -6.67 -11.54 11.75
N GLY A 150 -6.09 -10.54 11.08
CA GLY A 150 -5.88 -9.21 11.63
C GLY A 150 -7.19 -8.49 11.92
N GLY A 151 -8.19 -8.65 11.06
CA GLY A 151 -9.53 -8.10 11.27
C GLY A 151 -10.18 -8.63 12.54
N TYR A 152 -10.18 -9.95 12.73
CA TYR A 152 -10.66 -10.55 13.98
C TYR A 152 -9.82 -10.16 15.20
N ALA A 153 -8.49 -10.11 15.06
CA ALA A 153 -7.62 -9.66 16.14
C ALA A 153 -7.86 -8.19 16.50
N GLY A 154 -8.26 -7.35 15.54
CA GLY A 154 -8.54 -5.93 15.74
C GLY A 154 -9.66 -5.66 16.73
N GLU A 155 -10.63 -6.56 16.86
CA GLU A 155 -11.69 -6.48 17.88
C GLU A 155 -11.13 -6.57 19.31
N LEU A 156 -10.03 -7.32 19.48
CA LEU A 156 -9.39 -7.57 20.78
C LEU A 156 -8.30 -6.55 21.11
N VAL A 157 -7.70 -5.92 20.10
CA VAL A 157 -6.58 -4.97 20.27
C VAL A 157 -7.12 -3.59 20.68
N PRO A 158 -6.70 -3.01 21.84
CA PRO A 158 -7.08 -1.65 22.21
C PRO A 158 -6.52 -0.61 21.23
N SER A 159 -7.24 0.50 21.02
CA SER A 159 -6.74 1.62 20.20
C SER A 159 -5.43 2.17 20.76
N GLY A 160 -4.45 2.46 19.90
CA GLY A 160 -3.12 2.92 20.29
C GLY A 160 -2.18 1.84 20.85
N ALA A 161 -2.65 0.60 21.05
CA ALA A 161 -1.80 -0.51 21.48
C ALA A 161 -0.87 -0.99 20.36
N PHE A 162 0.31 -1.49 20.74
CA PHE A 162 1.29 -2.11 19.86
C PHE A 162 1.76 -1.25 18.67
N GLY A 163 1.53 0.07 18.71
CA GLY A 163 1.99 1.00 17.67
C GLY A 163 1.31 0.81 16.32
N ILE A 164 0.09 0.26 16.29
CA ILE A 164 -0.68 -0.02 15.07
C ILE A 164 -0.89 1.22 14.20
N ASP A 165 -1.00 2.41 14.79
CA ASP A 165 -1.14 3.69 14.07
C ASP A 165 0.07 4.01 13.18
N TYR A 166 1.20 3.36 13.45
CA TYR A 166 2.43 3.48 12.65
C TYR A 166 2.52 2.45 11.52
N ALA A 167 1.63 1.45 11.44
CA ALA A 167 1.75 0.35 10.48
C ALA A 167 1.75 0.82 9.02
N LEU A 168 0.84 1.74 8.65
CA LEU A 168 0.82 2.35 7.31
C LEU A 168 2.13 3.10 7.03
N LYS A 169 2.58 3.93 7.98
CA LYS A 169 3.82 4.70 7.83
C LYS A 169 5.01 3.76 7.62
N GLY A 170 5.18 2.75 8.47
CA GLY A 170 6.22 1.74 8.35
C GLY A 170 6.20 0.99 7.01
N MET A 171 5.01 0.64 6.50
CA MET A 171 4.87 0.02 5.17
C MET A 171 5.34 0.97 4.06
N LEU A 172 4.88 2.22 4.06
CA LEU A 172 5.27 3.21 3.05
C LEU A 172 6.77 3.52 3.11
N ILE A 173 7.36 3.58 4.30
CA ILE A 173 8.82 3.70 4.51
C ILE A 173 9.53 2.53 3.84
N CYS A 174 9.09 1.30 4.11
CA CYS A 174 9.71 0.11 3.52
C CYS A 174 9.63 0.16 2.00
N LEU A 175 8.45 0.41 1.45
CA LEU A 175 8.27 0.46 0.00
C LEU A 175 9.11 1.57 -0.62
N LEU A 176 9.17 2.76 0.00
CA LEU A 176 10.00 3.86 -0.48
C LEU A 176 11.50 3.48 -0.45
N ALA A 177 11.97 2.87 0.63
CA ALA A 177 13.34 2.41 0.76
C ALA A 177 13.71 1.42 -0.36
N LEU A 178 12.81 0.49 -0.70
CA LEU A 178 13.01 -0.47 -1.79
C LEU A 178 13.01 0.17 -3.20
N GLN A 179 12.46 1.37 -3.36
CA GLN A 179 12.49 2.10 -4.64
C GLN A 179 13.78 2.90 -4.84
N ILE A 180 14.54 3.22 -3.78
CA ILE A 180 15.73 4.07 -3.87
C ILE A 180 16.93 3.23 -4.35
N ARG A 181 17.05 3.12 -5.67
CA ARG A 181 18.13 2.35 -6.32
C ARG A 181 19.37 3.17 -6.67
N ASN A 182 19.18 4.46 -6.89
CA ASN A 182 20.25 5.38 -7.27
C ASN A 182 19.93 6.81 -6.80
N ARG A 183 20.90 7.70 -6.99
CA ARG A 183 20.76 9.12 -6.60
C ARG A 183 19.56 9.83 -7.25
N TYR A 184 19.16 9.46 -8.46
CA TYR A 184 18.03 10.09 -9.14
C TYR A 184 16.70 9.70 -8.50
N PHE A 185 16.53 8.42 -8.13
CA PHE A 185 15.36 7.99 -7.36
C PHE A 185 15.29 8.71 -6.01
N PHE A 186 16.42 8.85 -5.32
CA PHE A 186 16.50 9.62 -4.08
C PHE A 186 16.10 11.09 -4.28
N LEU A 187 16.65 11.76 -5.31
CA LEU A 187 16.34 13.16 -5.62
C LEU A 187 14.86 13.36 -5.95
N VAL A 188 14.28 12.49 -6.78
CA VAL A 188 12.85 12.57 -7.13
C VAL A 188 11.98 12.36 -5.89
N SER A 189 12.30 11.37 -5.04
CA SER A 189 11.60 11.17 -3.78
C SER A 189 11.73 12.38 -2.85
N ALA A 190 12.92 12.95 -2.69
CA ALA A 190 13.13 14.13 -1.86
C ALA A 190 12.31 15.34 -2.36
N ILE A 191 12.35 15.62 -3.67
CA ILE A 191 11.64 16.74 -4.28
C ILE A 191 10.12 16.55 -4.17
N SER A 192 9.61 15.36 -4.50
CA SER A 192 8.16 15.07 -4.41
C SER A 192 7.63 15.13 -2.98
N GLY A 193 8.39 14.61 -2.00
CA GLY A 193 8.06 14.71 -0.58
C GLY A 193 8.03 16.15 -0.10
N LEU A 194 9.06 16.94 -0.45
CA LEU A 194 9.14 18.35 -0.11
C LEU A 194 7.99 19.15 -0.73
N LEU A 195 7.69 18.93 -2.01
CA LEU A 195 6.58 19.59 -2.69
C LEU A 195 5.24 19.22 -2.06
N ALA A 196 5.03 17.96 -1.68
CA ALA A 196 3.80 17.53 -1.00
C ALA A 196 3.63 18.23 0.36
N VAL A 197 4.69 18.34 1.15
CA VAL A 197 4.69 19.10 2.41
C VAL A 197 4.36 20.57 2.16
N MET A 198 5.04 21.21 1.20
CA MET A 198 4.81 22.62 0.87
C MET A 198 3.37 22.87 0.41
N ILE A 199 2.84 22.03 -0.48
CA ILE A 199 1.45 22.12 -0.94
C ILE A 199 0.49 21.94 0.24
N CYS A 200 0.74 20.98 1.12
CA CYS A 200 -0.10 20.75 2.30
C CYS A 200 -0.09 21.97 3.24
N LEU A 201 1.07 22.59 3.47
CA LEU A 201 1.18 23.81 4.27
C LEU A 201 0.46 25.00 3.63
N VAL A 202 0.55 25.16 2.32
CA VAL A 202 -0.15 26.22 1.57
C VAL A 202 -1.66 26.01 1.64
N ILE A 203 -2.14 24.77 1.46
CA ILE A 203 -3.57 24.44 1.62
C ILE A 203 -4.01 24.70 3.06
N HIS A 204 -3.24 24.28 4.06
CA HIS A 204 -3.57 24.53 5.46
C HIS A 204 -3.63 26.03 5.75
N TYR A 205 -2.65 26.80 5.28
CA TYR A 205 -2.63 28.26 5.43
C TYR A 205 -3.85 28.92 4.76
N HIS A 206 -4.23 28.52 3.54
CA HIS A 206 -5.38 29.12 2.87
C HIS A 206 -6.75 28.65 3.39
N CYS A 207 -6.88 27.38 3.77
CA CYS A 207 -8.14 26.82 4.24
C CYS A 207 -8.41 27.10 5.73
N ILE A 208 -7.36 27.20 6.55
CA ILE A 208 -7.46 27.35 8.01
C ILE A 208 -6.94 28.72 8.48
N GLY A 209 -5.95 29.32 7.81
CA GLY A 209 -5.40 30.63 8.18
C GLY A 209 -6.37 31.81 8.03
N ASP A 210 -7.43 31.68 7.22
CA ASP A 210 -8.52 32.68 7.15
C ASP A 210 -9.62 32.43 8.21
N ARG A 211 -9.52 31.33 8.97
CA ARG A 211 -10.40 30.96 10.08
C ARG A 211 -9.60 30.61 11.31
N GLY A 212 -8.91 31.60 11.88
CA GLY A 212 -8.34 31.51 13.23
C GLY A 212 -9.33 31.04 14.31
N HIS A 213 -10.64 31.04 13.99
CA HIS A 213 -11.64 30.23 14.68
C HIS A 213 -12.43 29.42 13.63
N VAL A 214 -12.20 28.11 13.53
CA VAL A 214 -13.31 27.22 13.18
C VAL A 214 -14.26 27.30 14.37
N GLY A 215 -15.15 28.29 14.38
CA GLY A 215 -16.11 28.48 15.45
C GLY A 215 -16.86 27.15 15.67
N PRO A 216 -17.31 26.84 16.90
CA PRO A 216 -17.86 25.53 17.25
C PRO A 216 -19.07 25.11 16.40
N ARG A 217 -19.62 25.99 15.56
CA ARG A 217 -20.62 25.70 14.52
C ARG A 217 -20.03 25.08 13.25
N ALA A 218 -18.85 25.47 12.78
CA ALA A 218 -18.21 24.90 11.59
C ALA A 218 -17.57 23.54 11.87
N ALA A 219 -17.00 23.34 13.07
CA ALA A 219 -16.58 22.03 13.57
C ALA A 219 -17.79 21.07 13.66
N ARG A 220 -18.88 21.49 14.30
CA ARG A 220 -20.14 20.73 14.34
C ARG A 220 -20.79 20.51 12.96
N ALA A 221 -20.57 21.42 12.01
CA ALA A 221 -21.08 21.30 10.64
C ALA A 221 -20.27 20.33 9.76
N LEU A 222 -19.02 20.01 10.13
CA LEU A 222 -18.24 18.92 9.53
C LEU A 222 -18.45 17.59 10.29
N GLU A 223 -18.60 17.65 11.61
CA GLU A 223 -18.89 16.48 12.46
C GLU A 223 -20.22 15.83 12.13
N ARG A 224 -21.29 16.60 11.82
CA ARG A 224 -22.59 16.01 11.45
C ARG A 224 -22.55 15.20 10.14
N PRO A 225 -22.00 15.72 9.03
CA PRO A 225 -21.73 14.92 7.84
C PRO A 225 -20.84 13.73 8.14
N LEU A 226 -19.76 13.88 8.93
CA LEU A 226 -18.87 12.78 9.29
C LEU A 226 -19.59 11.68 10.10
N GLN A 227 -20.41 12.03 11.09
CA GLN A 227 -21.24 11.09 11.85
C GLN A 227 -22.32 10.45 10.98
N ILE A 228 -22.97 11.21 10.09
CA ILE A 228 -23.95 10.69 9.13
C ILE A 228 -23.27 9.77 8.10
N TRP A 229 -22.04 10.07 7.69
CA TRP A 229 -21.25 9.28 6.75
C TRP A 229 -20.74 8.00 7.41
N GLN A 230 -20.28 8.06 8.67
CA GLN A 230 -19.95 6.90 9.49
C GLN A 230 -21.19 6.04 9.79
N MET A 231 -22.34 6.64 10.10
CA MET A 231 -23.62 5.93 10.27
C MET A 231 -24.15 5.33 8.96
N ASN A 232 -23.94 5.99 7.81
CA ASN A 232 -24.33 5.46 6.50
C ASN A 232 -23.35 4.38 6.01
N MET A 233 -22.05 4.47 6.33
CA MET A 233 -21.07 3.40 6.09
C MET A 233 -21.33 2.16 6.94
N ALA A 234 -22.02 2.30 8.08
CA ALA A 234 -22.53 1.15 8.83
C ALA A 234 -23.63 0.36 8.08
N THR A 235 -24.05 0.80 6.88
CA THR A 235 -24.75 -0.08 5.93
C THR A 235 -23.75 -0.73 4.99
N ASP A 236 -23.69 -2.07 5.01
CA ASP A 236 -22.81 -2.93 4.20
C ASP A 236 -22.72 -2.54 2.71
N SER A 237 -23.73 -1.86 2.16
CA SER A 237 -23.81 -1.49 0.75
C SER A 237 -22.80 -0.41 0.32
N HIS A 238 -22.40 0.51 1.19
CA HIS A 238 -21.51 1.62 0.83
C HIS A 238 -20.02 1.20 0.81
N SER A 239 -19.60 0.40 1.79
CA SER A 239 -18.25 -0.18 1.86
C SER A 239 -17.98 -1.10 0.67
N VAL A 240 -18.95 -1.97 0.34
CA VAL A 240 -18.86 -2.87 -0.82
C VAL A 240 -18.73 -2.07 -2.12
N PHE A 241 -19.53 -1.02 -2.30
CA PHE A 241 -19.44 -0.17 -3.48
C PHE A 241 -18.07 0.51 -3.62
N LEU A 242 -17.52 1.05 -2.51
CA LEU A 242 -16.17 1.59 -2.49
C LEU A 242 -15.13 0.52 -2.87
N ILE A 243 -15.20 -0.67 -2.29
CA ILE A 243 -14.28 -1.79 -2.58
C ILE A 243 -14.33 -2.17 -4.06
N LEU A 244 -15.52 -2.19 -4.67
CA LEU A 244 -15.68 -2.46 -6.10
C LEU A 244 -15.02 -1.38 -6.98
N LEU A 245 -15.20 -0.09 -6.64
CA LEU A 245 -14.53 1.00 -7.34
C LEU A 245 -13.01 0.92 -7.19
N MET A 246 -12.54 0.68 -5.97
CA MET A 246 -11.12 0.46 -5.69
C MET A 246 -10.56 -0.72 -6.47
N SER A 247 -11.29 -1.84 -6.54
CA SER A 247 -10.90 -3.01 -7.32
C SER A 247 -10.76 -2.67 -8.79
N ALA A 248 -11.71 -1.95 -9.38
CA ALA A 248 -11.65 -1.54 -10.78
C ALA A 248 -10.40 -0.70 -11.08
N VAL A 249 -10.14 0.34 -10.28
CA VAL A 249 -8.99 1.23 -10.49
C VAL A 249 -7.65 0.60 -10.10
N THR A 250 -7.65 -0.51 -9.37
CA THR A 250 -6.45 -1.29 -9.04
C THR A 250 -6.13 -2.31 -10.13
N TYR A 251 -7.16 -2.98 -10.64
CA TYR A 251 -7.01 -4.03 -11.62
C TYR A 251 -6.70 -3.49 -13.02
N LEU A 252 -7.25 -2.32 -13.38
CA LEU A 252 -7.07 -1.72 -14.70
C LEU A 252 -5.58 -1.40 -15.02
N PRO A 253 -4.80 -0.73 -14.14
CA PRO A 253 -3.36 -0.53 -14.34
C PRO A 253 -2.54 -1.82 -14.45
N ARG A 254 -3.01 -2.92 -13.84
CA ARG A 254 -2.35 -4.24 -13.93
C ARG A 254 -2.64 -4.93 -15.25
N LEU A 255 -3.90 -4.95 -15.67
CA LEU A 255 -4.36 -5.73 -16.80
C LEU A 255 -4.05 -5.07 -18.15
N LEU A 256 -4.30 -3.76 -18.28
CA LEU A 256 -4.18 -3.08 -19.58
C LEU A 256 -2.79 -3.22 -20.23
N PRO A 257 -1.67 -3.00 -19.51
CA PRO A 257 -0.35 -3.14 -20.12
C PRO A 257 -0.07 -4.58 -20.53
N LEU A 258 -0.50 -5.57 -19.74
CA LEU A 258 -0.33 -6.99 -20.06
C LEU A 258 -1.08 -7.41 -21.32
N LEU A 259 -2.25 -6.83 -21.59
CA LEU A 259 -3.03 -7.11 -22.80
C LEU A 259 -2.52 -6.33 -24.02
N LEU A 260 -2.18 -5.05 -23.84
CA LEU A 260 -1.86 -4.13 -24.94
C LEU A 260 -0.39 -4.20 -25.38
N LEU A 261 0.52 -4.50 -24.45
CA LEU A 261 1.97 -4.53 -24.69
C LEU A 261 2.52 -5.96 -24.76
N SER A 262 1.66 -6.97 -24.81
CA SER A 262 2.08 -8.35 -25.04
C SER A 262 2.89 -8.45 -26.34
N GLY A 263 4.21 -8.64 -26.21
CA GLY A 263 5.14 -8.67 -27.34
C GLY A 263 5.64 -7.31 -27.87
N ARG A 264 5.31 -6.18 -27.23
CA ARG A 264 5.83 -4.84 -27.58
C ARG A 264 6.70 -4.28 -26.44
N LYS A 265 7.80 -3.63 -26.79
CA LYS A 265 8.63 -2.91 -25.81
C LYS A 265 8.16 -1.46 -25.69
N LEU A 266 8.21 -0.90 -24.49
CA LEU A 266 7.99 0.53 -24.28
C LEU A 266 9.18 1.33 -24.82
N PRO A 267 8.97 2.57 -25.28
CA PRO A 267 10.08 3.44 -25.62
C PRO A 267 10.91 3.75 -24.35
N PRO A 268 12.26 3.81 -24.45
CA PRO A 268 13.14 3.90 -23.27
C PRO A 268 12.84 5.08 -22.34
N TRP A 269 12.56 6.25 -22.91
CA TRP A 269 12.25 7.46 -22.15
C TRP A 269 11.00 7.30 -21.27
N LEU A 270 10.00 6.53 -21.74
CA LEU A 270 8.75 6.31 -21.01
C LEU A 270 8.95 5.30 -19.89
N GLU A 271 9.74 4.25 -20.13
CA GLU A 271 10.13 3.28 -19.09
C GLU A 271 10.92 3.96 -17.96
N GLU A 272 11.88 4.83 -18.30
CA GLU A 272 12.64 5.62 -17.33
C GLU A 272 11.75 6.58 -16.54
N TRP A 273 10.91 7.38 -17.22
CA TRP A 273 10.03 8.36 -16.56
C TRP A 273 9.03 7.68 -15.64
N LEU A 274 8.32 6.67 -16.14
CA LEU A 274 7.39 5.90 -15.34
C LEU A 274 8.12 5.29 -14.12
N GLY A 275 9.40 4.92 -14.27
CA GLY A 275 10.22 4.29 -13.23
C GLY A 275 10.28 5.12 -11.95
N PHE A 276 10.22 6.45 -12.08
CA PHE A 276 10.26 7.37 -10.95
C PHE A 276 8.91 7.56 -10.23
N ILE A 277 7.79 7.24 -10.88
CA ILE A 277 6.43 7.45 -10.32
C ILE A 277 6.23 6.80 -8.95
N PRO A 278 6.58 5.52 -8.72
CA PRO A 278 6.31 4.87 -7.44
C PRO A 278 7.06 5.56 -6.29
N ALA A 279 8.33 5.89 -6.52
CA ALA A 279 9.18 6.58 -5.55
C ALA A 279 8.68 7.99 -5.24
N ALA A 280 8.15 8.69 -6.24
CA ALA A 280 7.55 10.00 -6.07
C ALA A 280 6.26 9.95 -5.26
N ILE A 281 5.35 9.02 -5.58
CA ILE A 281 4.06 8.90 -4.91
C ILE A 281 4.23 8.45 -3.47
N LEU A 282 5.05 7.43 -3.20
CA LEU A 282 5.28 6.94 -1.84
C LEU A 282 5.89 8.03 -0.95
N SER A 283 6.84 8.80 -1.48
CA SER A 283 7.44 9.93 -0.77
C SER A 283 6.42 11.06 -0.51
N ALA A 284 5.68 11.47 -1.54
CA ALA A 284 4.64 12.50 -1.42
C ALA A 284 3.53 12.12 -0.44
N LEU A 285 3.20 10.82 -0.35
CA LEU A 285 2.17 10.31 0.54
C LEU A 285 2.62 10.24 2.00
N ILE A 286 3.90 9.92 2.23
CA ILE A 286 4.41 9.75 3.59
C ILE A 286 4.95 11.05 4.21
N ALA A 287 5.62 11.90 3.43
CA ALA A 287 6.35 13.05 3.97
C ALA A 287 5.45 14.03 4.75
N PRO A 288 4.26 14.42 4.27
CA PRO A 288 3.35 15.27 5.05
C PRO A 288 2.96 14.64 6.39
N GLY A 289 2.67 13.34 6.41
CA GLY A 289 2.28 12.61 7.63
C GLY A 289 3.44 12.33 8.60
N LEU A 290 4.67 12.68 8.25
CA LEU A 290 5.83 12.65 9.16
C LEU A 290 6.21 14.04 9.68
N ILE A 291 6.03 15.07 8.86
CA ILE A 291 6.54 16.42 9.14
C ILE A 291 5.46 17.37 9.66
N ILE A 292 4.22 17.25 9.22
CA ILE A 292 3.17 18.20 9.58
C ILE A 292 2.40 17.69 10.80
N ASN A 293 2.26 18.54 11.82
CA ASN A 293 1.41 18.24 12.95
C ASN A 293 -0.07 18.39 12.57
N GLU A 294 -0.84 17.33 12.73
CA GLU A 294 -2.26 17.27 12.35
C GLU A 294 -3.13 18.32 13.07
N ASN A 295 -2.74 18.75 14.28
CA ASN A 295 -3.54 19.65 15.12
C ASN A 295 -3.28 21.14 14.85
N ILE A 296 -2.06 21.50 14.44
CA ILE A 296 -1.62 22.91 14.39
C ILE A 296 -1.23 23.33 12.96
N GLY A 297 -1.06 22.37 12.04
CA GLY A 297 -0.69 22.65 10.65
C GLY A 297 0.69 23.25 10.45
N HIS A 298 1.52 23.25 11.50
CA HIS A 298 2.90 23.66 11.44
C HIS A 298 3.83 22.44 11.31
N PRO A 299 5.01 22.61 10.70
CA PRO A 299 6.04 21.59 10.70
C PRO A 299 6.48 21.26 12.13
N ASP A 300 6.45 19.99 12.49
CA ASP A 300 7.00 19.43 13.72
C ASP A 300 8.13 18.46 13.37
N PHE A 301 9.36 18.98 13.42
CA PHE A 301 10.58 18.23 13.12
C PHE A 301 11.04 17.32 14.27
N LEU A 302 10.35 17.35 15.41
CA LEU A 302 10.63 16.49 16.56
C LEU A 302 9.44 15.58 16.87
N SER A 303 8.53 15.40 15.91
CA SER A 303 7.42 14.48 16.01
C SER A 303 7.91 13.07 16.29
N ARG A 304 7.14 12.34 17.11
CA ARG A 304 7.39 10.93 17.43
C ARG A 304 7.48 10.09 16.14
N GLU A 305 6.65 10.42 15.15
CA GLU A 305 6.59 9.79 13.85
C GLU A 305 7.92 9.93 13.09
N LEU A 306 8.50 11.13 13.06
CA LEU A 306 9.74 11.41 12.35
C LEU A 306 10.94 10.78 13.05
N ILE A 307 11.01 10.84 14.37
CA ILE A 307 12.07 10.20 15.17
C ILE A 307 12.09 8.69 14.92
N VAL A 308 10.92 8.06 14.82
CA VAL A 308 10.80 6.61 14.56
C VAL A 308 11.02 6.28 13.09
N ALA A 309 10.73 7.21 12.16
CA ALA A 309 10.92 6.99 10.72
C ALA A 309 12.37 6.78 10.34
N ILE A 310 13.32 7.48 10.98
CA ILE A 310 14.75 7.35 10.69
C ILE A 310 15.26 5.91 10.92
N PRO A 311 15.18 5.34 12.14
CA PRO A 311 15.63 3.96 12.38
C PRO A 311 14.81 2.94 11.60
N THR A 312 13.52 3.18 11.36
CA THR A 312 12.68 2.31 10.52
C THR A 312 13.17 2.28 9.08
N PHE A 313 13.51 3.44 8.51
CA PHE A 313 14.04 3.55 7.15
C PHE A 313 15.43 2.91 7.02
N VAL A 314 16.30 3.09 8.01
CA VAL A 314 17.62 2.42 8.05
C VAL A 314 17.45 0.90 8.12
N PHE A 315 16.52 0.40 8.95
CA PHE A 315 16.22 -1.02 9.02
C PHE A 315 15.71 -1.55 7.67
N ALA A 316 14.82 -0.81 7.01
CA ALA A 316 14.28 -1.17 5.70
C ALA A 316 15.38 -1.28 4.63
N LEU A 317 16.28 -0.30 4.57
CA LEU A 317 17.41 -0.31 3.62
C LEU A 317 18.37 -1.48 3.85
N LYS A 318 18.53 -1.94 5.10
CA LYS A 318 19.46 -3.03 5.43
C LYS A 318 18.86 -4.42 5.23
N THR A 319 17.57 -4.56 5.50
CA THR A 319 16.92 -5.89 5.55
C THR A 319 16.07 -6.20 4.35
N GLU A 320 15.64 -5.18 3.60
CA GLU A 320 14.70 -5.30 2.47
C GLU A 320 13.44 -6.12 2.85
N SER A 321 13.09 -6.14 4.15
CA SER A 321 12.01 -6.96 4.69
C SER A 321 10.78 -6.12 4.99
N LEU A 322 9.72 -6.32 4.22
CA LEU A 322 8.43 -5.66 4.43
C LEU A 322 7.90 -5.90 5.84
N GLY A 323 7.74 -7.17 6.21
CA GLY A 323 7.19 -7.55 7.51
C GLY A 323 8.06 -7.11 8.68
N GLY A 324 9.39 -7.26 8.55
CA GLY A 324 10.32 -6.80 9.57
C GLY A 324 10.25 -5.29 9.79
N THR A 325 10.19 -4.50 8.70
CA THR A 325 10.14 -3.04 8.78
C THR A 325 8.85 -2.57 9.47
N VAL A 326 7.71 -3.17 9.15
CA VAL A 326 6.43 -2.84 9.80
C VAL A 326 6.49 -3.15 11.29
N LEU A 327 6.93 -4.35 11.68
CA LEU A 327 7.01 -4.75 13.10
C LEU A 327 7.99 -3.89 13.90
N VAL A 328 9.18 -3.63 13.35
CA VAL A 328 10.20 -2.80 14.01
C VAL A 328 9.68 -1.37 14.15
N GLY A 329 9.10 -0.79 13.09
CA GLY A 329 8.52 0.55 13.14
C GLY A 329 7.41 0.65 14.19
N MET A 330 6.49 -0.30 14.22
CA MET A 330 5.42 -0.38 15.23
C MET A 330 5.97 -0.49 16.65
N ALA A 331 6.96 -1.36 16.88
CA ALA A 331 7.57 -1.55 18.18
C ALA A 331 8.31 -0.30 18.66
N LEU A 332 9.11 0.32 17.79
CA LEU A 332 9.80 1.58 18.07
C LEU A 332 8.82 2.71 18.33
N TYR A 333 7.76 2.82 17.52
CA TYR A 333 6.72 3.82 17.74
C TYR A 333 6.05 3.62 19.09
N TRP A 334 5.61 2.41 19.41
CA TRP A 334 4.98 2.08 20.68
C TRP A 334 5.89 2.39 21.88
N PHE A 335 7.18 2.06 21.79
CA PHE A 335 8.14 2.36 22.85
C PHE A 335 8.39 3.87 22.99
N ALA A 336 8.54 4.60 21.88
CA ALA A 336 8.75 6.05 21.88
C ALA A 336 7.58 6.79 22.54
N GLY A 337 6.34 6.27 22.45
CA GLY A 337 5.17 6.84 23.11
C GLY A 337 5.22 6.84 24.64
N ARG A 338 6.15 6.09 25.24
CA ARG A 338 6.38 6.15 26.69
C ARG A 338 7.23 7.36 27.10
N PHE A 339 7.98 7.94 26.17
CA PHE A 339 8.88 9.07 26.41
C PHE A 339 8.36 10.37 25.79
N TYR A 340 7.60 10.26 24.70
CA TYR A 340 6.98 11.36 23.95
C TYR A 340 5.47 11.07 23.82
N PRO A 341 4.68 11.35 24.87
CA PRO A 341 3.24 11.07 24.89
C PRO A 341 2.43 11.93 23.91
#